data_AF-A0A1P9X3E3-F1
#
_entry.id   AF-A0A1P9X3E3-F1
#
_cell.length_a   1.000
_cell.length_b   1.000
_cell.length_c   1.000
_cell.angle_alpha   90.00
_cell.angle_beta   90.00
_cell.angle_gamma   90.00
#
_symmetry.space_group_name_H-M   'P 1'
#
loop_
_entity.id
_entity.type
_entity.pdbx_description
1 polymer ?
#
loop_
_entity_poly.entity_id
_entity_poly.type
_entity_poly.pdbx_seq_one_letter_code
_entity_poly.pdbx_strand_id
1 'polypeptide(L)'
;MQVEDILDDMPTTPHERAELIEHLLEMIERLNQSIQRHEAYQNPDRLAIKQYAELRTKYVGQLDVLLNQFGLVVQMPDNPQPNV
;
A
#
# COMPACT_ATOMS: atom_id res chain seq x y z
N MET A 1 -7.41 -11.83 -9.50
CA MET A 1 -8.20 -10.58 -9.53
C MET A 1 -7.26 -9.52 -10.08
N GLN A 2 -7.48 -9.18 -11.35
CA GLN A 2 -6.63 -8.29 -12.16
C GLN A 2 -6.73 -6.85 -11.62
N VAL A 3 -5.75 -6.04 -11.98
CA VAL A 3 -5.68 -4.58 -11.72
C VAL A 3 -6.85 -3.81 -12.36
N GLU A 4 -7.73 -4.52 -13.08
CA GLU A 4 -8.88 -4.03 -13.85
C GLU A 4 -10.01 -3.45 -12.97
N ASP A 5 -10.20 -3.90 -11.72
CA ASP A 5 -11.31 -3.42 -10.87
C ASP A 5 -11.17 -1.96 -10.38
N ILE A 6 -10.05 -1.29 -10.66
CA ILE A 6 -9.76 0.07 -10.16
C ILE A 6 -10.02 1.14 -11.25
N LEU A 7 -10.12 0.72 -12.51
CA LEU A 7 -10.27 1.64 -13.63
C LEU A 7 -11.70 2.17 -13.78
N ASP A 8 -12.69 1.55 -13.12
CA ASP A 8 -14.09 1.96 -13.27
C ASP A 8 -14.47 3.20 -12.42
N ASP A 9 -13.71 3.55 -11.37
CA ASP A 9 -13.97 4.72 -10.51
C ASP A 9 -12.69 5.53 -10.23
N MET A 10 -11.95 5.90 -11.29
CA MET A 10 -10.83 6.83 -11.14
C MET A 10 -11.34 8.20 -10.65
N PRO A 11 -10.70 8.81 -9.64
CA PRO A 11 -11.15 10.09 -9.10
C PRO A 11 -11.13 11.17 -10.17
N THR A 12 -12.27 11.83 -10.36
CA THR A 12 -12.47 12.81 -11.43
C THR A 12 -12.09 14.23 -11.00
N THR A 13 -12.02 14.47 -9.70
CA THR A 13 -11.64 15.76 -9.12
C THR A 13 -10.30 15.69 -8.37
N PRO A 14 -9.59 16.83 -8.20
CA PRO A 14 -8.40 16.88 -7.36
C PRO A 14 -8.65 16.50 -5.90
N HIS A 15 -9.84 16.78 -5.37
CA HIS A 15 -10.20 16.49 -3.99
C HIS A 15 -10.36 14.98 -3.75
N GLU A 16 -11.19 14.31 -4.56
CA GLU A 16 -11.37 12.85 -4.51
C GLU A 16 -10.04 12.11 -4.64
N ARG A 17 -9.16 12.61 -5.50
CA ARG A 17 -7.82 12.03 -5.68
C ARG A 17 -6.95 12.19 -4.44
N ALA A 18 -7.00 13.36 -3.79
CA ALA A 18 -6.25 13.59 -2.55
C ALA A 18 -6.73 12.67 -1.43
N GLU A 19 -8.05 12.51 -1.27
CA GLU A 19 -8.65 11.60 -0.29
C GLU A 19 -8.26 10.14 -0.56
N LEU A 20 -8.27 9.72 -1.83
CA LEU A 20 -7.85 8.37 -2.20
C LEU A 20 -6.36 8.14 -1.93
N ILE A 21 -5.50 9.11 -2.24
CA ILE A 21 -4.07 9.04 -1.92
C ILE A 21 -3.86 8.92 -0.41
N GLU A 22 -4.51 9.75 0.39
CA GLU A 22 -4.42 9.73 1.86
C GLU A 22 -4.87 8.37 2.41
N HIS A 23 -6.01 7.86 1.94
CA HIS A 23 -6.52 6.56 2.34
C HIS A 23 -5.55 5.41 2.00
N LEU A 24 -4.97 5.42 0.78
CA LEU A 24 -4.00 4.41 0.37
C LEU A 24 -2.73 4.44 1.25
N LEU A 25 -2.23 5.63 1.58
CA LEU A 25 -1.09 5.80 2.46
C LEU A 25 -1.38 5.26 3.87
N GLU A 26 -2.55 5.56 4.43
CA GLU A 26 -2.98 5.04 5.74
C GLU A 26 -3.07 3.50 5.73
N MET A 27 -3.64 2.92 4.68
CA MET A 27 -3.75 1.46 4.54
C MET A 27 -2.38 0.80 4.42
N ILE A 28 -1.45 1.39 3.65
CA ILE A 28 -0.08 0.91 3.52
C ILE A 28 0.65 0.97 4.88
N GLU A 29 0.49 2.05 5.63
CA GLU A 29 1.10 2.19 6.96
C GLU A 29 0.59 1.12 7.93
N ARG A 30 -0.73 0.92 8.00
CA ARG A 30 -1.34 -0.12 8.85
C ARG A 30 -0.83 -1.52 8.52
N LEU A 31 -0.65 -1.82 7.23
CA LEU A 31 -0.10 -3.10 6.78
C LEU A 31 1.37 -3.25 7.14
N ASN A 32 2.18 -2.20 6.99
CA ASN A 32 3.57 -2.21 7.43
C ASN A 32 3.70 -2.49 8.93
N GLN A 33 2.89 -1.82 9.76
CA GLN A 33 2.88 -2.06 11.20
C GLN A 33 2.44 -3.49 11.54
N SER A 34 1.49 -4.05 10.78
CA SER A 34 1.03 -5.43 10.97
C SER A 34 2.13 -6.43 10.60
N ILE A 35 2.80 -6.25 9.47
CA ILE A 35 3.96 -7.07 9.06
C ILE A 35 5.03 -7.04 10.15
N GLN A 36 5.43 -5.86 10.61
CA GLN A 36 6.45 -5.70 11.65
C GLN A 36 6.04 -6.41 12.95
N ARG A 37 4.77 -6.32 13.34
CA ARG A 37 4.26 -7.01 14.54
C ARG A 37 4.36 -8.52 14.42
N HIS A 38 3.98 -9.09 13.28
CA HIS A 38 4.03 -10.53 13.04
C HIS A 38 5.47 -11.05 12.85
N GLU A 39 6.38 -10.21 12.36
CA GLU A 39 7.82 -10.50 12.29
C GLU A 39 8.49 -10.53 13.66
N ALA A 40 8.01 -9.71 14.60
CA ALA A 40 8.58 -9.59 15.95
C ALA A 40 8.21 -10.75 16.90
N TYR A 41 7.33 -11.68 16.49
CA TYR A 41 6.98 -12.84 17.30
C TYR A 41 8.16 -13.83 17.41
N GLN A 42 8.24 -14.53 18.55
CA GLN A 42 9.25 -15.56 18.80
C GLN A 42 9.26 -16.63 17.69
N ASN A 43 8.08 -16.93 17.14
CA ASN A 43 7.90 -17.65 15.88
C ASN A 43 7.13 -16.75 14.91
N PRO A 44 7.78 -16.17 13.89
CA PRO A 44 7.13 -15.27 12.95
C PRO A 44 5.97 -15.95 12.21
N ASP A 45 4.83 -15.26 12.14
CA ASP A 45 3.66 -15.74 11.39
C ASP A 45 3.85 -15.49 9.89
N ARG A 46 4.51 -16.44 9.23
CA ARG A 46 4.86 -16.34 7.80
C ARG A 46 3.64 -16.22 6.90
N LEU A 47 2.49 -16.80 7.29
CA LEU A 47 1.28 -16.74 6.48
C LEU A 47 0.68 -15.33 6.54
N ALA A 48 0.53 -14.78 7.75
CA ALA A 48 0.02 -13.42 7.94
C ALA A 48 0.93 -12.38 7.27
N ILE A 49 2.25 -12.49 7.46
CA ILE A 49 3.24 -11.60 6.80
C ILE A 49 3.06 -11.61 5.28
N LYS A 50 2.94 -12.81 4.67
CA LYS A 50 2.75 -12.92 3.22
C LYS A 50 1.46 -12.26 2.77
N GLN A 51 0.35 -12.51 3.46
CA GLN A 51 -0.95 -11.93 3.11
C GLN A 51 -0.96 -10.41 3.22
N TYR A 52 -0.37 -9.85 4.28
CA TYR A 52 -0.24 -8.41 4.43
C TYR A 52 0.69 -7.80 3.38
N ALA A 53 1.78 -8.48 3.02
CA ALA A 53 2.70 -8.02 1.98
C ALA A 53 2.04 -8.00 0.59
N GLU A 54 1.22 -9.00 0.26
CA GLU A 54 0.44 -9.05 -0.97
C GLU A 54 -0.56 -7.88 -1.03
N LEU A 55 -1.31 -7.64 0.05
CA LEU A 55 -2.26 -6.54 0.11
C LEU A 55 -1.57 -5.16 0.06
N ARG A 56 -0.41 -5.02 0.72
CA ARG A 56 0.41 -3.80 0.65
C ARG A 56 0.87 -3.53 -0.77
N THR A 57 1.35 -4.57 -1.46
CA THR A 57 1.79 -4.47 -2.85
C THR A 57 0.64 -4.03 -3.76
N LYS A 58 -0.58 -4.54 -3.51
CA LYS A 58 -1.79 -4.08 -4.21
C LYS A 58 -1.98 -2.57 -4.03
N TYR A 59 -2.05 -2.07 -2.79
CA TYR A 59 -2.29 -0.64 -2.52
C TYR A 59 -1.18 0.28 -3.03
N VAL A 60 0.08 -0.16 -2.96
CA VAL A 60 1.21 0.56 -3.56
C VAL A 60 1.05 0.66 -5.07
N GLY A 61 0.61 -0.41 -5.74
CA GLY A 61 0.30 -0.36 -7.17
C GLY A 61 -0.80 0.65 -7.51
N GLN A 62 -1.84 0.75 -6.68
CA GLN A 62 -2.90 1.76 -6.88
C GLN A 62 -2.35 3.18 -6.70
N LEU A 63 -1.52 3.38 -5.67
CA LEU A 63 -0.88 4.66 -5.41
C LEU A 63 0.07 5.06 -6.56
N ASP A 64 0.83 4.10 -7.10
CA ASP A 64 1.71 4.34 -8.24
C ASP A 64 0.93 4.80 -9.46
N VAL A 65 -0.18 4.14 -9.81
CA VAL A 65 -1.07 4.58 -10.90
C VAL A 65 -1.54 6.02 -10.71
N LEU A 66 -1.92 6.39 -9.48
CA LEU A 66 -2.37 7.75 -9.16
C LEU A 66 -1.25 8.78 -9.19
N LEU A 67 -0.02 8.44 -8.85
CA LEU A 67 1.09 9.39 -8.78
C LEU A 67 1.86 9.49 -10.10
N ASN A 68 1.85 8.43 -10.92
CA ASN A 68 2.50 8.39 -12.23
C ASN A 68 1.95 9.45 -13.19
N GLN A 69 0.66 9.82 -13.07
CA GLN A 69 0.08 10.94 -13.84
C GLN A 69 0.79 12.29 -13.62
N PHE A 70 1.52 12.43 -12.51
CA PHE A 70 2.33 13.60 -12.18
C PHE A 70 3.84 13.40 -12.43
N GLY A 71 4.22 12.28 -13.06
CA GLY A 71 5.63 11.90 -13.27
C GLY A 71 6.34 11.42 -12.01
N LEU A 72 5.59 11.05 -10.96
CA LEU A 72 6.13 10.51 -9.71
C LEU A 72 6.10 8.97 -9.76
N VAL A 73 7.14 8.34 -9.22
CA VAL A 73 7.27 6.87 -9.15
C VAL A 73 7.27 6.46 -7.68
N VAL A 74 6.44 5.48 -7.32
CA VAL A 74 6.40 4.94 -5.96
C VAL A 74 7.39 3.79 -5.83
N GLN A 75 8.31 3.89 -4.86
CA GLN A 75 9.25 2.83 -4.53
C GLN A 75 9.00 2.36 -3.10
N MET A 76 8.82 1.05 -2.91
CA MET A 76 8.84 0.45 -1.58
C MET A 76 10.29 0.15 -1.18
N PRO A 77 10.72 0.50 0.03
CA PRO A 77 11.97 -0.02 0.57
C PRO A 77 11.84 -1.54 0.80
N ASP A 78 12.92 -2.27 0.54
CA ASP A 78 12.98 -3.73 0.71
C ASP A 78 12.65 -4.19 2.13
N ASN A 79 12.79 -3.29 3.11
CA ASN A 79 12.41 -3.52 4.50
C ASN A 79 11.64 -2.32 5.07
N PRO A 80 10.44 -2.49 5.65
CA PRO A 80 9.73 -1.39 6.31
C PRO A 80 10.59 -0.89 7.46
N GLN A 81 11.04 0.36 7.36
CA GLN A 81 11.82 0.99 8.43
C GLN A 81 10.91 1.26 9.64
N PRO A 82 11.40 1.09 10.87
CA PRO A 82 10.64 1.49 12.05
C PRO A 82 10.40 3.00 11.96
N ASN A 83 9.13 3.42 12.11
CA ASN A 83 8.82 4.82 12.38
C ASN A 83 9.55 5.20 13.69
N VAL A 84 10.51 6.12 13.58
CA VAL A 84 11.28 6.69 14.70
C VAL A 84 10.45 7.74 15.43
#